data_AF-X1ABD8-F1
#
_entry.id   AF-X1ABD8-F1
#
_cell.length_a   1.000
_cell.length_b   1.000
_cell.length_c   1.000
_cell.angle_alpha   90.00
_cell.angle_beta   90.00
_cell.angle_gamma   90.00
#
_symmetry.space_group_name_H-M   'P 1'
#
loop_
_entity.id
_entity.type
_entity.pdbx_description
1 polymer ?
#
loop_
_entity_poly.entity_id
_entity_poly.type
_entity_poly.pdbx_seq_one_letter_code
_entity_poly.pdbx_strand_id
1 'polypeptide(L)'
;MFLQVKESPYIEAARAYGAGNFRIIFRYMIPKMIPFLIPTFVILIPSFVFLEATLAVLGLGDPVLPTWGKVLRDSWVNGALFLGHYYWVLMPSFLLMVTGLGFALLGYTLDRIMNPRLREI
;
A
#
# COMPACT_ATOMS: atom_id res chain seq x y z
N MET A 1 13.13 2.31 13.28
CA MET A 1 12.69 0.93 13.62
C MET A 1 13.77 -0.11 13.31
N PHE A 2 14.34 -0.14 12.10
CA PHE A 2 15.46 -1.04 11.77
C PHE A 2 16.68 -0.92 12.69
N LEU A 3 17.12 0.30 13.04
CA LEU A 3 18.20 0.50 14.03
C LEU A 3 17.84 -0.08 15.40
N GLN A 4 16.63 0.21 15.87
CA GLN A 4 16.11 -0.24 17.16
C GLN A 4 16.00 -1.78 17.24
N VAL A 5 15.65 -2.45 16.14
CA VAL A 5 15.64 -3.91 16.04
C VAL A 5 17.07 -4.45 16.03
N LYS A 6 17.99 -3.81 15.29
CA LYS A 6 19.40 -4.22 15.17
C LYS A 6 20.17 -4.12 16.50
N GLU A 7 19.86 -3.13 17.32
CA GLU A 7 20.46 -2.85 18.64
C GLU A 7 19.74 -3.56 19.79
N SER A 8 18.80 -4.45 19.47
CA SER A 8 18.04 -5.13 20.52
C SER A 8 18.87 -6.22 21.22
N PRO A 9 18.64 -6.45 22.53
CA PRO A 9 19.42 -7.42 23.33
C PRO A 9 19.38 -8.86 22.77
N TYR A 10 18.30 -9.25 22.09
CA TYR A 10 18.19 -10.58 21.49
C TYR A 10 19.04 -10.75 20.22
N ILE A 11 19.34 -9.67 19.50
CA ILE A 11 20.27 -9.69 18.36
C ILE A 11 21.71 -9.73 18.88
N GLU A 12 22.03 -9.01 19.95
CA GLU A 12 23.35 -9.10 20.61
C GLU A 12 23.61 -10.50 21.17
N ALA A 13 22.62 -11.10 21.84
CA ALA A 13 22.70 -12.49 22.30
C ALA A 13 22.89 -13.49 21.14
N ALA A 14 22.18 -13.29 20.02
CA ALA A 14 22.35 -14.12 18.84
C ALA A 14 23.77 -14.02 18.25
N ARG A 15 24.38 -12.83 18.25
CA ARG A 15 25.79 -12.64 17.84
C ARG A 15 26.75 -13.30 18.84
N ALA A 16 26.50 -13.17 20.14
CA ALA A 16 27.35 -13.75 21.19
C ALA A 16 27.46 -15.28 21.09
N TYR A 17 26.42 -15.97 20.61
CA TYR A 17 26.44 -17.42 20.37
C TYR A 17 26.85 -17.80 18.92
N GLY A 18 27.44 -16.87 18.17
CA GLY A 18 28.03 -17.14 16.85
C GLY A 18 27.06 -17.14 15.66
N ALA A 19 25.86 -16.55 15.77
CA ALA A 19 24.97 -16.44 14.60
C ALA A 19 25.54 -15.49 13.54
N GLY A 20 25.72 -15.97 12.31
CA GLY A 20 26.13 -15.14 11.17
C GLY A 20 25.05 -14.14 10.73
N ASN A 21 25.47 -13.08 10.03
CA ASN A 21 24.60 -11.97 9.60
C ASN A 21 23.33 -12.41 8.86
N PHE A 22 23.45 -13.39 7.94
CA PHE A 22 22.29 -13.94 7.23
C PHE A 22 21.28 -14.60 8.16
N ARG A 23 21.75 -15.39 9.15
CA ARG A 23 20.88 -16.02 10.14
C ARG A 23 20.17 -14.96 10.98
N ILE A 24 20.89 -13.91 11.38
CA ILE A 24 20.31 -12.78 12.14
C ILE A 24 19.17 -12.11 11.36
N ILE A 25 19.42 -11.77 10.10
CA ILE A 25 18.44 -11.06 9.26
C ILE A 25 17.18 -11.92 9.04
N PHE A 26 17.34 -13.14 8.53
CA PHE A 26 16.19 -13.97 8.12
C PHE A 26 15.46 -14.64 9.28
N ARG A 27 16.16 -14.96 10.39
CA ARG A 27 15.56 -15.68 11.52
C ARG A 27 15.07 -14.76 12.63
N TYR A 28 15.68 -13.59 12.81
CA TYR A 28 15.39 -12.73 13.96
C TYR A 28 14.81 -11.37 13.55
N MET A 29 15.36 -10.71 12.53
CA MET A 29 14.89 -9.38 12.13
C MET A 29 13.62 -9.44 11.28
N ILE A 30 13.65 -10.18 10.17
CA ILE A 30 12.52 -10.25 9.22
C ILE A 30 11.23 -10.72 9.90
N PRO A 31 11.18 -11.86 10.63
CA PRO A 31 9.94 -12.35 11.22
C PRO A 31 9.33 -11.38 12.24
N LYS A 32 10.18 -10.60 12.91
CA LYS A 32 9.74 -9.62 13.92
C LYS A 32 9.24 -8.31 13.32
N MET A 33 9.67 -7.97 12.11
CA MET A 33 9.22 -6.79 11.38
C MET A 33 7.98 -7.05 10.52
N ILE A 34 7.75 -8.28 10.08
CA ILE A 34 6.57 -8.67 9.28
C ILE A 34 5.25 -8.12 9.84
N PRO A 35 4.96 -8.21 11.16
CA PRO A 35 3.71 -7.70 11.72
C PRO A 35 3.52 -6.20 11.58
N PHE A 36 4.59 -5.45 11.36
CA PHE A 36 4.55 -4.01 11.10
C PHE A 36 4.60 -3.67 9.61
N LEU A 37 5.43 -4.40 8.85
CA LEU A 37 5.62 -4.14 7.42
C LEU A 37 4.34 -4.41 6.62
N ILE A 38 3.65 -5.53 6.89
CA ILE A 38 2.46 -5.92 6.12
C ILE A 38 1.36 -4.83 6.20
N PRO A 39 0.91 -4.38 7.40
CA PRO A 39 -0.09 -3.32 7.47
C PRO A 39 0.37 -2.03 6.80
N THR A 40 1.65 -1.65 6.99
CA THR A 40 2.23 -0.44 6.36
C THR A 40 2.13 -0.51 4.83
N PHE A 41 2.48 -1.64 4.22
CA PHE A 41 2.36 -1.81 2.77
C PHE A 41 0.91 -1.70 2.30
N VAL A 42 -0.02 -2.32 3.03
CA VAL A 42 -1.44 -2.28 2.67
C VAL A 42 -2.00 -0.85 2.74
N ILE A 43 -1.65 -0.08 3.75
CA ILE A 43 -2.08 1.31 3.92
C ILE A 43 -1.56 2.21 2.78
N LEU A 44 -0.44 1.85 2.14
CA LEU A 44 0.11 2.58 1.00
C LEU A 44 -0.58 2.27 -0.33
N ILE A 45 -1.29 1.14 -0.46
CA ILE A 45 -1.93 0.72 -1.73
C ILE A 45 -2.88 1.80 -2.27
N PRO A 46 -3.82 2.37 -1.48
CA PRO A 46 -4.69 3.45 -1.96
C PRO A 46 -3.91 4.63 -2.53
N SER A 47 -2.83 5.04 -1.87
CA SER A 47 -2.00 6.16 -2.33
C SER A 47 -1.38 5.88 -3.69
N PHE A 48 -0.91 4.65 -3.95
CA PHE A 48 -0.40 4.26 -5.27
C PHE A 48 -1.49 4.17 -6.34
N VAL A 49 -2.68 3.68 -5.99
CA VAL A 49 -3.83 3.65 -6.90
C VAL A 49 -4.23 5.06 -7.34
N PHE A 50 -4.32 6.01 -6.39
CA PHE A 50 -4.62 7.41 -6.71
C PHE A 50 -3.49 8.10 -7.47
N LEU A 51 -2.23 7.77 -7.17
CA LEU A 51 -1.07 8.27 -7.91
C LEU A 51 -1.13 7.84 -9.37
N GLU A 52 -1.35 6.55 -9.65
CA GLU A 52 -1.50 6.04 -11.01
C GLU A 52 -2.65 6.74 -11.73
N ALA A 53 -3.82 6.85 -11.07
CA ALA A 53 -4.98 7.49 -11.67
C ALA A 53 -4.70 8.97 -12.02
N THR A 54 -4.00 9.69 -11.14
CA THR A 54 -3.58 11.08 -11.38
C THR A 54 -2.62 11.17 -12.56
N LEU A 55 -1.60 10.31 -12.62
CA LEU A 55 -0.66 10.27 -13.73
C LEU A 55 -1.35 9.94 -15.05
N ALA A 56 -2.29 8.99 -15.04
CA ALA A 56 -3.08 8.62 -16.22
C ALA A 56 -3.92 9.80 -16.72
N VAL A 57 -4.59 10.54 -15.84
CA VAL A 57 -5.35 11.76 -16.19
C VAL A 57 -4.44 12.86 -16.76
N LEU A 58 -3.22 13.01 -16.24
CA LEU A 58 -2.22 13.94 -16.77
C LEU A 58 -1.60 13.50 -18.10
N GLY A 59 -1.94 12.31 -18.61
CA GLY A 59 -1.39 11.80 -19.85
C GLY A 59 -0.13 10.94 -19.71
N LEU A 60 0.34 10.70 -18.48
CA LEU A 60 1.60 10.01 -18.16
C LEU A 60 1.42 8.52 -17.82
N GLY A 61 0.20 7.99 -17.91
CA GLY A 61 -0.10 6.58 -17.69
C GLY A 61 0.18 5.71 -18.92
N ASP A 62 0.12 4.39 -18.73
CA ASP A 62 0.27 3.41 -19.82
C ASP A 62 -0.82 3.63 -20.90
N PRO A 63 -0.46 3.83 -22.17
CA PRO A 63 -1.41 4.09 -23.25
C PRO A 63 -2.15 2.84 -23.73
N VAL A 64 -1.70 1.64 -23.37
CA VAL A 64 -2.28 0.35 -23.80
C VAL A 64 -3.26 -0.16 -22.75
N LEU A 65 -2.86 -0.16 -21.47
CA LEU A 65 -3.66 -0.76 -20.40
C LEU A 65 -4.95 0.05 -20.12
N PRO A 66 -6.13 -0.60 -20.00
CA PRO A 66 -7.38 0.08 -19.68
C PRO A 66 -7.52 0.32 -18.17
N THR A 67 -6.69 1.21 -17.60
CA THR A 67 -6.78 1.56 -16.16
C THR A 67 -7.96 2.51 -15.90
N TRP A 68 -8.45 2.57 -14.65
CA TRP A 68 -9.56 3.48 -14.30
C TRP A 68 -9.19 4.96 -14.49
N GLY A 69 -7.94 5.33 -14.20
CA GLY A 69 -7.44 6.69 -14.50
C GLY A 69 -7.41 7.01 -15.98
N LYS A 70 -7.09 6.02 -16.82
CA LYS A 70 -7.18 6.18 -18.28
C LYS A 70 -8.62 6.33 -18.75
N VAL A 71 -9.56 5.55 -18.24
CA VAL A 71 -10.99 5.71 -18.56
C VAL A 71 -11.46 7.12 -18.21
N LEU A 72 -11.02 7.67 -17.07
CA LEU A 72 -11.28 9.05 -16.69
C LEU A 72 -10.68 10.06 -17.69
N ARG A 73 -9.41 9.88 -18.09
CA ARG A 73 -8.78 10.71 -19.13
C ARG A 73 -9.55 10.67 -20.44
N ASP A 74 -9.84 9.47 -20.93
CA ASP A 74 -10.47 9.26 -22.23
C ASP A 74 -11.89 9.86 -22.21
N SER A 75 -12.60 9.76 -21.08
CA SER A 75 -13.90 10.44 -20.88
C SER A 75 -13.78 11.96 -20.98
N TRP A 76 -12.71 12.52 -20.40
CA TRP A 76 -12.46 13.97 -20.44
C TRP A 76 -12.10 14.44 -21.86
N VAL A 77 -11.19 13.73 -22.53
CA VAL A 77 -10.73 14.04 -23.90
C VAL A 77 -11.86 13.93 -24.92
N ASN A 78 -12.73 12.92 -24.80
CA ASN A 78 -13.87 12.72 -25.70
C ASN A 78 -15.09 13.58 -25.34
N GLY A 79 -15.00 14.43 -24.31
CA GLY A 79 -16.09 15.31 -23.91
C GLY A 79 -17.33 14.56 -23.39
N ALA A 80 -17.15 13.40 -22.75
CA ALA A 80 -18.25 12.55 -22.27
C ALA A 80 -19.28 13.31 -21.42
N LEU A 81 -18.82 14.26 -20.59
CA LEU A 81 -19.69 15.11 -19.77
C LEU A 81 -20.57 16.06 -20.60
N PHE A 82 -20.06 16.57 -21.72
CA PHE A 82 -20.80 17.45 -22.63
C PHE A 82 -21.80 16.67 -23.48
N LEU A 83 -21.52 15.39 -23.75
CA LEU A 83 -22.37 14.47 -24.49
C LEU A 83 -23.42 13.76 -23.61
N GLY A 84 -23.45 14.04 -22.30
CA GLY A 84 -24.38 13.42 -21.35
C GLY A 84 -23.97 12.01 -20.90
N HIS A 85 -22.78 11.54 -21.23
CA HIS A 85 -22.25 10.23 -20.81
C HIS A 85 -21.57 10.28 -19.44
N TYR A 86 -22.29 10.73 -18.42
CA TYR A 86 -21.77 10.87 -17.05
C TYR A 86 -21.26 9.56 -16.43
N TYR A 87 -21.78 8.42 -16.88
CA TYR A 87 -21.41 7.11 -16.34
C TYR A 87 -19.92 6.78 -16.52
N TRP A 88 -19.30 7.27 -17.61
CA TRP A 88 -17.89 7.03 -17.90
C TRP A 88 -16.96 7.72 -16.90
N VAL A 89 -17.43 8.76 -16.21
CA VAL A 89 -16.68 9.44 -15.15
C VAL A 89 -17.07 8.90 -13.77
N LEU A 90 -18.38 8.73 -13.52
CA LEU A 90 -18.89 8.32 -12.22
C LEU A 90 -18.47 6.89 -11.85
N MET A 91 -18.54 5.95 -12.79
CA MET A 91 -18.26 4.54 -12.51
C MET A 91 -16.79 4.28 -12.13
N PRO A 92 -15.77 4.72 -12.89
CA PRO A 92 -14.37 4.56 -12.45
C PRO A 92 -14.05 5.34 -11.18
N SER A 93 -14.64 6.52 -10.98
CA SER A 93 -14.45 7.29 -9.74
C SER A 93 -14.98 6.55 -8.51
N PHE A 94 -16.16 5.94 -8.64
CA PHE A 94 -16.75 5.14 -7.58
C PHE A 94 -15.91 3.89 -7.28
N LEU A 95 -15.44 3.18 -8.31
CA LEU A 95 -14.56 2.02 -8.15
C LEU A 95 -13.24 2.38 -7.45
N LEU A 96 -12.61 3.51 -7.83
CA LEU A 96 -11.42 4.04 -7.16
C LEU A 96 -11.70 4.33 -5.68
N MET A 97 -12.82 4.98 -5.38
CA MET A 97 -13.22 5.30 -4.01
C MET A 97 -13.45 4.04 -3.17
N VAL A 98 -14.23 3.07 -3.67
CA VAL A 98 -14.51 1.81 -2.98
C VAL A 98 -13.23 1.01 -2.75
N THR A 99 -12.35 0.96 -3.74
CA THR A 99 -11.06 0.26 -3.64
C THR A 99 -10.17 0.93 -2.61
N GLY A 100 -10.03 2.26 -2.67
CA GLY A 100 -9.24 3.02 -1.73
C GLY A 100 -9.73 2.86 -0.28
N LEU A 101 -11.05 2.95 -0.07
CA LEU A 101 -11.66 2.73 1.24
C LEU A 101 -11.49 1.28 1.71
N GLY A 102 -11.69 0.30 0.84
CA GLY A 102 -11.53 -1.11 1.15
C GLY A 102 -10.11 -1.43 1.65
N PHE A 103 -9.09 -0.96 0.93
CA PHE A 103 -7.69 -1.15 1.35
C PHE A 103 -7.32 -0.32 2.59
N ALA A 104 -7.87 0.88 2.77
CA ALA A 104 -7.65 1.67 3.98
C ALA A 104 -8.19 0.96 5.23
N LEU A 105 -9.43 0.44 5.16
CA LEU A 105 -10.05 -0.31 6.25
C LEU A 105 -9.33 -1.64 6.51
N LEU A 106 -8.91 -2.33 5.46
CA LEU A 106 -8.13 -3.57 5.57
C LEU A 106 -6.77 -3.30 6.22
N GLY A 107 -6.09 -2.22 5.84
CA GLY A 107 -4.83 -1.77 6.43
C GLY A 107 -4.98 -1.46 7.91
N TYR A 108 -6.03 -0.73 8.30
CA TYR A 108 -6.33 -0.45 9.71
C TYR A 108 -6.63 -1.72 10.52
N THR A 109 -7.38 -2.65 9.94
CA THR A 109 -7.72 -3.92 10.60
C THR A 109 -6.48 -4.79 10.76
N LEU A 110 -5.64 -4.88 9.73
CA LEU A 110 -4.36 -5.60 9.80
C LEU A 110 -3.42 -4.97 10.82
N ASP A 111 -3.31 -3.64 10.87
CA ASP A 111 -2.49 -2.97 11.87
C ASP A 111 -2.99 -3.32 13.28
N ARG A 112 -4.30 -3.30 13.51
CA ARG A 112 -4.88 -3.69 14.80
C ARG A 112 -4.60 -5.16 15.18
N ILE A 113 -4.67 -6.09 14.22
CA ILE A 113 -4.47 -7.53 14.49
C ILE A 113 -2.99 -7.86 14.68
N MET A 114 -2.13 -7.24 13.87
CA MET A 114 -0.72 -7.59 13.77
C MET A 114 0.18 -6.74 14.68
N ASN A 115 -0.26 -5.55 15.10
CA ASN A 115 0.54 -4.68 15.96
C ASN A 115 0.38 -5.09 17.44
N PRO A 116 1.39 -5.71 18.05
CA PRO A 116 1.32 -6.14 19.45
C PRO A 116 1.31 -4.97 20.43
N ARG A 117 1.75 -3.77 20.02
CA ARG A 117 1.77 -2.58 20.89
C ARG A 117 0.38 -2.02 21.19
N LEU A 118 -0.61 -2.31 20.34
CA LEU A 118 -2.00 -1.88 20.55
C LEU A 118 -2.79 -2.82 21.48
N ARG A 119 -2.17 -3.90 21.98
CA ARG A 119 -2.77 -4.82 22.97
C ARG A 119 -2.46 -4.45 24.43
N GLU A 120 -1.61 -3.46 24.68
CA GLU A 120 -1.19 -3.05 26.04
C GLU A 120 -2.01 -1.88 26.64
N ILE A 121 -3.13 -1.49 26.03
CA ILE A 121 -4.09 -0.50 26.57
C ILE A 121 -5.45 -1.18 26.69
#